data_AF-A0A9J7ZJR8-F1
#
_entry.id   AF-A0A9J7ZJR8-F1
#
_cell.length_a   1.000
_cell.length_b   1.000
_cell.length_c   1.000
_cell.angle_alpha   90.00
_cell.angle_beta   90.00
_cell.angle_gamma   90.00
#
_symmetry.space_group_name_H-M   'P 1'
#
loop_
_entity.id
_entity.type
_entity.pdbx_description
1 polymer ?
#
loop_
_entity_poly.entity_id
_entity_poly.type
_entity_poly.pdbx_seq_one_letter_code
_entity_poly.pdbx_strand_id
1 'polypeptide(L)'
;MTPTIISKEQLPLNNKLRKPRVEKMHRDHINSSIEQLKCLLAPEFLKQQPDSKLEKADILEMTLNFLQFTCCQSRLLQVCTKMR
;
A
#
# COMPACT_ATOMS: atom_id res chain seq x y z
N MET A 1 -54.95 5.67 -29.29
CA MET A 1 -54.42 5.39 -27.94
C MET A 1 -52.95 5.00 -28.10
N THR A 2 -52.05 5.96 -27.91
CA THR A 2 -50.61 5.77 -28.09
C THR A 2 -50.00 5.26 -26.78
N PRO A 3 -49.35 4.09 -26.76
CA PRO A 3 -48.63 3.66 -25.57
C PRO A 3 -47.30 4.41 -25.46
N THR A 4 -47.13 5.06 -24.32
CA THR A 4 -46.00 5.88 -23.91
C THR A 4 -44.71 5.07 -23.83
N ILE A 5 -43.67 5.64 -24.43
CA ILE A 5 -42.25 5.28 -24.33
C ILE A 5 -41.82 5.19 -22.86
N ILE A 6 -41.31 4.04 -22.42
CA ILE A 6 -40.50 3.93 -21.20
C ILE A 6 -39.08 3.58 -21.64
N SER A 7 -38.29 4.63 -21.83
CA SER A 7 -36.88 4.57 -22.21
C SER A 7 -36.07 3.70 -21.25
N LYS A 8 -35.33 2.75 -21.83
CA LYS A 8 -34.30 1.93 -21.17
C LYS A 8 -33.06 2.76 -20.81
N GLU A 9 -33.21 3.78 -19.97
CA GLU A 9 -32.04 4.56 -19.55
C GLU A 9 -32.18 5.04 -18.11
N GLN A 10 -32.14 4.10 -17.18
CA GLN A 10 -31.78 4.45 -15.81
C GLN A 10 -30.95 3.32 -15.23
N LEU A 11 -29.65 3.63 -15.01
CA LEU A 11 -28.59 3.01 -14.19
C LEU A 11 -27.31 2.89 -15.04
N PRO A 12 -26.21 3.67 -14.77
CA PRO A 12 -25.56 3.72 -13.46
C PRO A 12 -24.83 5.06 -13.17
N LEU A 13 -25.50 6.22 -13.19
CA LEU A 13 -24.84 7.48 -12.79
C LEU A 13 -24.67 7.60 -11.25
N ASN A 14 -25.52 6.93 -10.47
CA ASN A 14 -25.44 6.97 -9.00
C ASN A 14 -24.23 6.19 -8.42
N ASN A 15 -23.76 5.15 -9.13
CA ASN A 15 -22.57 4.38 -8.74
C ASN A 15 -21.25 5.15 -8.92
N LYS A 16 -21.25 6.25 -9.68
CA LYS A 16 -20.06 7.06 -9.96
C LYS A 16 -19.75 8.09 -8.87
N LEU A 17 -20.67 8.32 -7.91
CA LEU A 17 -20.53 9.35 -6.86
C LEU A 17 -20.39 8.80 -5.43
N ARG A 18 -20.90 7.59 -5.12
CA ARG A 18 -20.65 6.92 -3.82
C ARG A 18 -19.32 6.15 -3.77
N LYS A 19 -18.98 5.44 -4.84
CA LYS A 19 -17.69 4.74 -5.00
C LYS A 19 -16.46 5.66 -4.90
N PRO A 20 -16.41 6.89 -5.47
CA PRO A 20 -15.20 7.72 -5.42
C PRO A 20 -14.76 8.14 -4.03
N ARG A 21 -15.65 8.23 -3.04
CA ARG A 21 -15.26 8.57 -1.66
C ARG A 21 -14.57 7.41 -0.96
N VAL A 22 -15.11 6.19 -1.08
CA VAL A 22 -14.50 4.98 -0.50
C VAL A 22 -13.17 4.67 -1.19
N GLU A 23 -13.13 4.78 -2.51
CA GLU A 23 -11.90 4.60 -3.28
C GLU A 23 -10.84 5.67 -2.93
N LYS A 24 -11.26 6.92 -2.70
CA LYS A 24 -10.35 7.97 -2.19
C LYS A 24 -9.82 7.60 -0.81
N MET A 25 -10.68 7.20 0.13
CA MET A 25 -10.25 6.77 1.46
C MET A 25 -9.27 5.60 1.41
N HIS A 26 -9.50 4.64 0.51
CA HIS A 26 -8.59 3.52 0.32
C HIS A 26 -7.23 3.99 -0.23
N ARG A 27 -7.21 4.85 -1.25
CA ARG A 27 -5.97 5.43 -1.78
C ARG A 27 -5.23 6.24 -0.73
N ASP A 28 -5.93 7.05 0.05
CA ASP A 28 -5.35 7.86 1.12
C ASP A 28 -4.76 6.97 2.22
N HIS A 29 -5.45 5.88 2.58
CA HIS A 29 -4.94 4.89 3.53
C HIS A 29 -3.67 4.20 3.01
N ILE A 30 -3.65 3.75 1.76
CA ILE A 30 -2.45 3.16 1.12
C ILE A 30 -1.28 4.16 1.14
N ASN A 31 -1.53 5.39 0.71
CA ASN A 31 -0.49 6.42 0.68
C ASN A 31 0.04 6.75 2.08
N SER A 32 -0.83 6.82 3.09
CA SER A 32 -0.43 7.01 4.49
C SER A 32 0.46 5.87 4.97
N SER A 33 0.09 4.62 4.67
CA SER A 33 0.90 3.46 5.04
C SER A 33 2.27 3.45 4.34
N ILE A 34 2.36 3.87 3.08
CA ILE A 34 3.64 4.00 2.36
C ILE A 34 4.52 5.08 3.00
N GLU A 35 3.95 6.24 3.37
CA GLU A 35 4.71 7.28 4.07
C GLU A 35 5.14 6.83 5.48
N GLN A 36 4.32 6.05 6.19
CA GLN A 36 4.73 5.45 7.46
C GLN A 36 5.92 4.50 7.29
N LEU A 37 5.89 3.64 6.27
CA LEU A 37 7.03 2.77 5.94
C LEU A 37 8.29 3.58 5.63
N LYS A 38 8.15 4.68 4.89
CA LYS A 38 9.25 5.60 4.61
C LYS A 38 9.88 6.15 5.88
N CYS A 39 9.07 6.59 6.84
CA CYS A 39 9.54 7.11 8.11
C CYS A 39 10.22 6.04 8.98
N LEU A 40 9.66 4.83 9.03
CA LEU A 40 10.20 3.72 9.81
C LEU A 40 11.58 3.27 9.29
N LEU A 41 11.78 3.31 7.98
CA LEU A 41 13.01 2.90 7.31
C LEU A 41 13.94 4.08 6.96
N ALA A 42 13.58 5.31 7.34
CA ALA A 42 14.36 6.53 7.09
C ALA A 42 15.84 6.43 7.50
N PRO A 43 16.19 5.85 8.67
CA PRO A 43 17.59 5.72 9.06
C PRO A 43 18.39 4.81 8.13
N GLU A 44 17.78 3.73 7.64
CA GLU A 44 18.39 2.82 6.69
C GLU A 44 18.51 3.43 5.29
N PHE A 45 17.53 4.22 4.85
CA PHE A 45 17.59 4.95 3.58
C PHE A 45 18.74 5.96 3.54
N LEU A 46 18.91 6.77 4.60
CA LEU A 46 19.97 7.78 4.67
C LEU A 46 21.37 7.16 4.67
N LYS A 47 21.53 5.95 5.23
CA LYS A 47 22.81 5.21 5.20
C LYS A 47 23.16 4.70 3.81
N GLN A 48 22.16 4.30 3.02
CA GLN A 48 22.38 3.72 1.70
C GLN A 48 22.51 4.80 0.61
N GLN A 49 21.64 5.81 0.62
CA GLN A 49 21.63 6.89 -0.35
C GLN A 49 21.19 8.21 0.32
N PRO A 50 22.13 8.97 0.92
CA PRO A 50 21.80 10.20 1.64
C PRO A 50 21.22 11.31 0.77
N ASP A 51 21.55 11.34 -0.54
CA ASP A 51 21.18 12.44 -1.46
C ASP A 51 20.12 12.04 -2.51
N SER A 52 19.57 10.83 -2.44
CA SER A 52 18.66 10.32 -3.47
C SER A 52 17.20 10.59 -3.17
N LYS A 53 16.45 10.93 -4.22
CA LYS A 53 15.01 11.14 -4.13
C LYS A 53 14.34 9.76 -4.05
N LEU A 54 13.92 9.38 -2.83
CA LEU A 54 13.16 8.15 -2.59
C LEU A 54 11.84 8.15 -3.37
N GLU A 55 11.77 7.28 -4.39
CA GLU A 55 10.53 7.00 -5.11
C GLU A 55 9.70 5.97 -4.35
N LYS A 56 8.40 5.87 -4.67
CA LYS A 56 7.52 4.88 -4.03
C LYS A 56 7.96 3.44 -4.28
N ALA A 57 8.57 3.17 -5.43
CA ALA A 57 9.11 1.85 -5.76
C ALA A 57 10.25 1.47 -4.80
N ASP A 58 11.20 2.37 -4.58
CA ASP A 58 12.35 2.16 -3.68
C ASP A 58 11.88 1.88 -2.25
N ILE A 59 10.89 2.63 -1.76
CA ILE A 59 10.32 2.44 -0.42
C ILE A 59 9.76 1.02 -0.26
N LEU A 60 9.03 0.54 -1.27
CA LEU A 60 8.41 -0.79 -1.25
C LEU A 60 9.46 -1.90 -1.38
N GLU A 61 10.42 -1.77 -2.28
CA GLU A 61 11.50 -2.75 -2.46
C GLU A 61 12.33 -2.89 -1.18
N MET A 62 12.73 -1.77 -0.58
CA MET A 62 13.50 -1.78 0.65
C MET A 62 12.70 -2.37 1.82
N THR A 63 11.40 -2.07 1.91
CA THR A 63 10.52 -2.70 2.90
C THR A 63 10.46 -4.21 2.71
N LEU A 64 10.33 -4.70 1.47
CA LEU A 64 10.32 -6.14 1.18
C LEU A 64 11.64 -6.80 1.60
N ASN A 65 12.77 -6.20 1.26
CA ASN A 65 14.09 -6.70 1.64
C ASN A 65 14.27 -6.73 3.16
N PHE A 66 13.84 -5.67 3.85
CA PHE A 66 13.84 -5.61 5.31
C PHE A 66 13.01 -6.74 5.92
N LEU A 67 11.78 -6.94 5.47
CA LEU A 67 10.90 -7.99 5.99
C LEU A 67 11.45 -9.40 5.73
N GLN A 68 12.03 -9.64 4.55
CA GLN A 68 12.68 -10.91 4.22
C GLN A 68 13.86 -11.17 5.15
N PHE A 69 14.73 -10.18 5.34
CA PHE A 69 15.87 -10.27 6.26
C PHE A 69 15.41 -10.57 7.69
N THR A 70 14.45 -9.79 8.22
CA THR A 70 13.92 -9.99 9.59
C THR A 70 13.28 -11.36 9.77
N CYS A 71 12.56 -11.86 8.77
CA CYS A 71 11.93 -13.18 8.82
C CYS A 71 12.96 -14.31 8.85
N CYS A 72 14.00 -14.22 8.01
CA CYS A 72 15.10 -15.18 7.98
C CYS A 72 15.92 -15.14 9.27
N GLN A 73 16.23 -13.94 9.77
CA GLN A 73 16.96 -13.75 11.03
C GLN A 73 16.18 -14.29 12.23
N SER A 74 14.87 -14.06 12.30
CA SER A 74 14.02 -14.61 13.36
C SER A 74 14.02 -16.14 13.36
N ARG A 75 13.96 -16.78 12.18
CA ARG A 75 14.07 -18.24 12.07
C ARG A 75 15.43 -18.75 12.55
N LEU A 76 16.53 -18.08 12.19
CA LEU A 76 17.88 -18.46 12.62
C LEU A 76 18.06 -18.30 14.14
N LEU A 77 17.58 -17.20 14.73
CA LEU A 77 17.63 -17.00 16.19
C LEU A 77 16.82 -18.08 16.93
N GLN A 78 15.63 -18.46 16.45
CA GLN A 78 14.85 -19.54 17.05
C GLN A 78 15.60 -20.89 17.02
N VAL A 79 16.28 -21.21 15.91
CA VAL A 79 17.11 -22.43 15.80
C VAL A 79 18.29 -22.39 16.76
N CYS A 80 19.02 -21.26 16.83
CA CYS A 80 20.15 -21.12 17.75
C CYS A 80 19.74 -21.17 19.23
N THR A 81 18.56 -20.65 19.59
CA THR A 81 18.04 -20.76 20.97
C THR A 81 17.53 -22.14 21.34
N LYS A 82 17.18 -22.99 20.36
CA LYS A 82 16.71 -24.37 20.58
C LYS A 82 17.88 -25.37 20.71
N MET A 83 19.07 -24.98 20.27
CA MET A 83 20.31 -25.77 20.30
C MET A 83 21.16 -25.51 21.57
N ARG A 84 20.68 -24.68 22.50
CA ARG A 84 21.29 -24.43 23.81
C ARG A 84 20.39 -25.00 24.90
#